data_AF-A0CLD7-F1
#
_entry.id   AF-A0CLD7-F1
#
_cell.length_a   1.000
_cell.length_b   1.000
_cell.length_c   1.000
_cell.angle_alpha   90.00
_cell.angle_beta   90.00
_cell.angle_gamma   90.00
#
_symmetry.space_group_name_H-M   'P 1'
#
loop_
_entity.id
_entity.type
_entity.pdbx_description
1 polymer ?
#
loop_
_entity_poly.entity_id
_entity_poly.type
_entity_poly.pdbx_seq_one_letter_code
_entity_poly.pdbx_strand_id
1 'polypeptide(L)'
;MLLSKQSYDDFQQYNIHKTMKQEEFQIKQMKYEVMKTSLEEQRQLQEDMKRRNLELKQKEDNDQNQRIQMMNKELSEQQKQKKLQTQESLSKKYSEIIDQRNSIINQKRRDDLNIENQLIDSAQKALQEERQIQQQKKQLQKQIYNEQMKLMEEKKQRERMNKVQERILFQDQAIKDQERILQQEENYKKYYQRLAERSEHLQDIYRKNVDDPKSSLDYIINRQIKEKMDREQEELKTKRQNDKNLKDQYLNTLSLQLKEKEEKRKNQDMQAAQNQQEIRKAAESFNDEQQQERRKKREFQSKYYDQLSGLGNGQNQQDKIIDNVSLSQSQVYNPLTNPNPNQIQNPYILRQLGLNKSNHIQSPHQSQSKLAQLGQSSLFK
;
A
#
# COMPACT_ATOMS: atom_id res chain seq x y z
N MET A 1 -162.48 63.59 59.48
CA MET A 1 -161.76 62.84 58.41
C MET A 1 -160.25 63.05 58.52
N LEU A 2 -159.58 62.54 59.57
CA LEU A 2 -158.11 62.68 59.72
C LEU A 2 -157.37 61.34 59.92
N LEU A 3 -158.08 60.22 60.09
CA LEU A 3 -157.49 58.90 60.33
C LEU A 3 -157.23 58.06 59.07
N SER A 4 -157.62 58.53 57.87
CA SER A 4 -157.44 57.78 56.61
C SER A 4 -156.21 58.18 55.79
N LYS A 5 -155.53 59.29 56.13
CA LYS A 5 -154.31 59.74 55.42
C LYS A 5 -153.03 59.07 55.94
N GLN A 6 -152.91 58.86 57.26
CA GLN A 6 -151.74 58.17 57.85
C GLN A 6 -151.58 56.73 57.37
N SER A 7 -152.68 55.98 57.20
CA SER A 7 -152.64 54.62 56.64
C SER A 7 -152.21 54.56 55.17
N TYR A 8 -152.39 55.64 54.41
CA TYR A 8 -152.00 55.71 53.00
C TYR A 8 -150.52 56.09 52.86
N ASP A 9 -150.03 57.01 53.70
CA ASP A 9 -148.63 57.41 53.74
C ASP A 9 -147.71 56.27 54.22
N ASP A 10 -148.12 55.49 55.24
CA ASP A 10 -147.36 54.33 55.70
C ASP A 10 -147.29 53.20 54.65
N PHE A 11 -148.34 53.03 53.84
CA PHE A 11 -148.36 52.07 52.74
C PHE A 11 -147.49 52.51 51.56
N GLN A 12 -147.46 53.81 51.26
CA GLN A 12 -146.56 54.41 50.26
C GLN A 12 -145.10 54.27 50.70
N GLN A 13 -144.77 54.55 51.97
CA GLN A 13 -143.42 54.35 52.50
C GLN A 13 -142.99 52.88 52.51
N TYR A 14 -143.88 51.94 52.83
CA TYR A 14 -143.59 50.51 52.72
C TYR A 14 -143.28 50.10 51.27
N ASN A 15 -144.05 50.59 50.29
CA ASN A 15 -143.78 50.31 48.88
C ASN A 15 -142.45 50.91 48.41
N ILE A 16 -142.14 52.15 48.79
CA ILE A 16 -140.85 52.80 48.50
C ILE A 16 -139.69 52.02 49.13
N HIS A 17 -139.83 51.57 50.37
CA HIS A 17 -138.80 50.77 51.05
C HIS A 17 -138.64 49.38 50.42
N LYS A 18 -139.74 48.77 49.96
CA LYS A 18 -139.74 47.49 49.24
C LYS A 18 -139.08 47.62 47.88
N THR A 19 -139.34 48.68 47.11
CA THR A 19 -138.67 48.96 45.84
C THR A 19 -137.20 49.30 46.05
N MET A 20 -136.86 50.12 47.05
CA MET A 20 -135.46 50.38 47.42
C MET A 20 -134.71 49.10 47.77
N LYS A 21 -135.29 48.19 48.56
CA LYS A 21 -134.67 46.89 48.87
C LYS A 21 -134.51 46.00 47.64
N GLN A 22 -135.44 46.04 46.69
CA GLN A 22 -135.31 45.33 45.41
C GLN A 22 -134.22 45.93 44.52
N GLU A 23 -134.12 47.26 44.46
CA GLU A 23 -133.07 47.97 43.75
C GLU A 23 -131.70 47.72 44.39
N GLU A 24 -131.58 47.76 45.72
CA GLU A 24 -130.37 47.40 46.46
C GLU A 24 -129.95 45.95 46.19
N PHE A 25 -130.91 45.03 46.15
CA PHE A 25 -130.66 43.63 45.79
C PHE A 25 -130.18 43.50 44.33
N GLN A 26 -130.82 44.19 43.38
CA GLN A 26 -130.38 44.21 41.98
C GLN A 26 -128.99 44.82 41.81
N ILE A 27 -128.69 45.94 42.48
CA ILE A 27 -127.37 46.56 42.47
C ILE A 27 -126.33 45.60 43.05
N LYS A 28 -126.65 44.89 44.13
CA LYS A 28 -125.75 43.88 44.72
C LYS A 28 -125.50 42.71 43.76
N GLN A 29 -126.52 42.25 43.04
CA GLN A 29 -126.38 41.23 41.99
C GLN A 29 -125.52 41.72 40.82
N MET A 30 -125.75 42.95 40.33
CA MET A 30 -124.93 43.54 39.27
C MET A 30 -123.47 43.70 39.70
N LYS A 31 -123.21 44.16 40.93
CA LYS A 31 -121.85 44.25 41.48
C LYS A 31 -121.18 42.88 41.57
N TYR A 32 -121.93 41.85 41.95
CA TYR A 32 -121.43 40.48 42.00
C TYR A 32 -121.09 39.95 40.59
N GLU A 33 -121.95 40.16 39.59
CA GLU A 33 -121.68 39.77 38.21
C GLU A 33 -120.49 40.54 37.61
N VAL A 34 -120.38 41.87 37.83
CA VAL A 34 -119.21 42.65 37.39
C VAL A 34 -117.92 42.15 38.03
N MET A 35 -117.94 41.86 39.34
CA MET A 35 -116.77 41.33 40.05
C MET A 35 -116.40 39.93 39.55
N LYS A 36 -117.39 39.07 39.28
CA LYS A 36 -117.19 37.74 38.71
C LYS A 36 -116.56 37.82 37.32
N THR A 37 -117.09 38.67 36.44
CA THR A 37 -116.52 38.90 35.10
C THR A 37 -115.08 39.42 35.17
N SER A 38 -114.80 40.37 36.07
CA SER A 38 -113.44 40.89 36.27
C SER A 38 -112.45 39.82 36.78
N LEU A 39 -112.89 38.94 37.68
CA LEU A 39 -112.07 37.81 38.16
C LEU A 39 -111.88 36.75 37.06
N GLU A 40 -112.89 36.49 36.24
CA GLU A 40 -112.80 35.57 35.09
C GLU A 40 -111.81 36.11 34.05
N GLU A 41 -111.87 37.40 33.70
CA GLU A 41 -110.92 38.07 32.82
C GLU A 41 -109.48 38.04 33.37
N GLN A 42 -109.32 38.28 34.68
CA GLN A 42 -108.00 38.20 35.33
C GLN A 42 -107.44 36.76 35.31
N ARG A 43 -108.30 35.75 35.51
CA ARG A 43 -107.92 34.33 35.39
C ARG A 43 -107.49 34.02 33.96
N GLN A 44 -108.26 34.47 32.97
CA GLN A 44 -107.97 34.23 31.56
C GLN A 44 -106.65 34.88 31.12
N LEU A 45 -106.38 36.12 31.55
CA LEU A 45 -105.10 36.78 31.33
C LEU A 45 -103.92 36.03 31.96
N GLN A 46 -104.08 35.46 33.16
CA GLN A 46 -103.06 34.61 33.78
C GLN A 46 -102.83 33.30 33.01
N GLU A 47 -103.89 32.67 32.52
CA GLU A 47 -103.80 31.44 31.71
C GLU A 47 -103.12 31.72 30.36
N ASP A 48 -103.44 32.84 29.70
CA ASP A 48 -102.80 33.27 28.46
C ASP A 48 -101.31 33.60 28.66
N MET A 49 -100.96 34.28 29.76
CA MET A 49 -99.56 34.50 30.15
C MET A 49 -98.82 33.19 30.39
N LYS A 50 -99.44 32.21 31.07
CA LYS A 50 -98.84 30.88 31.30
C LYS A 50 -98.64 30.13 29.99
N ARG A 51 -99.61 30.15 29.07
CA ARG A 51 -99.48 29.56 27.74
C ARG A 51 -98.34 30.20 26.95
N ARG A 52 -98.29 31.53 26.91
CA ARG A 52 -97.24 32.26 26.20
C ARG A 52 -95.84 31.98 26.77
N ASN A 53 -95.69 31.88 28.09
CA ASN A 53 -94.43 31.49 28.72
C ASN A 53 -94.04 30.04 28.39
N LEU A 54 -95.00 29.12 28.32
CA LEU A 54 -94.74 27.74 27.93
C LEU A 54 -94.27 27.66 26.46
N GLU A 55 -94.92 28.39 25.56
CA GLU A 55 -94.54 28.49 24.15
C GLU A 55 -93.13 29.08 23.97
N LEU A 56 -92.81 30.15 24.71
CA LEU A 56 -91.47 30.75 24.72
C LEU A 56 -90.41 29.75 25.19
N LYS A 57 -90.68 29.02 26.28
CA LYS A 57 -89.76 28.00 26.81
C LYS A 57 -89.55 26.86 25.82
N GLN A 58 -90.62 26.35 25.19
CA GLN A 58 -90.50 25.33 24.15
C GLN A 58 -89.69 25.83 22.94
N LYS A 59 -89.84 27.11 22.58
CA LYS A 59 -89.06 27.72 21.51
C LYS A 59 -87.58 27.81 21.89
N GLU A 60 -87.25 28.23 23.11
CA GLU A 60 -85.88 28.26 23.61
C GLU A 60 -85.23 26.86 23.65
N ASP A 61 -85.95 25.84 24.13
CA ASP A 61 -85.48 24.45 24.16
C ASP A 61 -85.23 23.92 22.73
N ASN A 62 -86.11 24.24 21.78
CA ASN A 62 -85.94 23.87 20.37
C ASN A 62 -84.73 24.58 19.74
N ASP A 63 -84.56 25.88 20.00
CA ASP A 63 -83.41 26.66 19.51
C ASP A 63 -82.09 26.13 20.09
N GLN A 64 -82.07 25.74 21.38
CA GLN A 64 -80.90 25.09 22.00
C GLN A 64 -80.60 23.73 21.36
N ASN A 65 -81.61 22.90 21.15
CA ASN A 65 -81.44 21.61 20.48
C ASN A 65 -80.91 21.75 19.05
N GLN A 66 -81.40 22.75 18.29
CA GLN A 66 -80.87 23.05 16.96
C GLN A 66 -79.40 23.49 17.02
N ARG A 67 -79.02 24.34 17.97
CA ARG A 67 -77.62 24.76 18.16
C ARG A 67 -76.72 23.56 18.49
N ILE A 68 -77.16 22.67 19.37
CA ILE A 68 -76.42 21.46 19.73
C ILE A 68 -76.26 20.54 18.51
N GLN A 69 -77.31 20.34 17.72
CA GLN A 69 -77.23 19.54 16.49
C GLN A 69 -76.24 20.12 15.47
N MET A 70 -76.28 21.44 15.25
CA MET A 70 -75.33 22.09 14.35
C MET A 70 -73.89 21.97 14.86
N MET A 71 -73.67 22.19 16.16
CA MET A 71 -72.35 22.05 16.77
C MET A 71 -71.80 20.62 16.66
N ASN A 72 -72.62 19.61 16.91
CA ASN A 72 -72.23 18.20 16.76
C ASN A 72 -71.91 17.84 15.31
N LYS A 73 -72.69 18.37 14.36
CA LYS A 73 -72.45 18.17 12.93
C LYS A 73 -71.13 18.81 12.50
N GLU A 74 -70.88 20.05 12.91
CA GLU A 74 -69.64 20.77 12.62
C GLU A 74 -68.42 20.07 13.24
N LEU A 75 -68.53 19.61 14.48
CA LEU A 75 -67.47 18.85 15.15
C LEU A 75 -67.16 17.54 14.42
N SER A 76 -68.20 16.81 13.98
CA SER A 76 -68.05 15.58 13.20
C SER A 76 -67.39 15.84 11.83
N GLU A 77 -67.79 16.91 11.14
CA GLU A 77 -67.18 17.30 9.86
C GLU A 77 -65.71 17.71 10.03
N GLN A 78 -65.38 18.47 11.07
CA GLN A 78 -64.00 18.81 11.40
C GLN A 78 -63.15 17.57 11.71
N GLN A 79 -63.67 16.62 12.49
CA GLN A 79 -62.96 15.36 12.76
C GLN A 79 -62.72 14.55 11.48
N LYS A 80 -63.74 14.48 10.60
CA LYS A 80 -63.62 13.79 9.32
C LYS A 80 -62.56 14.43 8.43
N GLN A 81 -62.55 15.77 8.31
CA GLN A 81 -61.54 16.49 7.55
C GLN A 81 -60.13 16.31 8.14
N LYS A 82 -59.95 16.45 9.46
CA LYS A 82 -58.65 16.22 10.11
C LYS A 82 -58.13 14.81 9.87
N LYS A 83 -59.01 13.80 9.95
CA LYS A 83 -58.65 12.41 9.68
C LYS A 83 -58.20 12.22 8.24
N LEU A 84 -58.91 12.82 7.28
CA LEU A 84 -58.57 12.74 5.85
C LEU A 84 -57.22 13.42 5.57
N GLN A 85 -57.01 14.64 6.07
CA GLN A 85 -55.74 15.37 5.93
C GLN A 85 -54.57 14.61 6.55
N THR A 86 -54.79 13.98 7.72
CA THR A 86 -53.76 13.16 8.37
C THR A 86 -53.44 11.94 7.54
N GLN A 87 -54.46 11.27 6.98
CA GLN A 87 -54.28 10.11 6.10
C GLN A 87 -53.51 10.46 4.83
N GLU A 88 -53.86 11.58 4.17
CA GLU A 88 -53.14 12.07 2.98
C GLU A 88 -51.68 12.43 3.31
N SER A 89 -51.45 13.12 4.43
CA SER A 89 -50.11 13.48 4.90
C SER A 89 -49.25 12.25 5.17
N LEU A 90 -49.82 11.24 5.86
CA LEU A 90 -49.13 9.97 6.10
C LEU A 90 -48.86 9.22 4.80
N SER A 91 -49.82 9.18 3.88
CA SER A 91 -49.63 8.54 2.57
C SER A 91 -48.46 9.17 1.80
N LYS A 92 -48.36 10.51 1.78
CA LYS A 92 -47.24 11.24 1.15
C LYS A 92 -45.90 10.93 1.82
N LYS A 93 -45.86 10.91 3.15
CA LYS A 93 -44.64 10.53 3.89
C LYS A 93 -44.19 9.11 3.57
N TYR A 94 -45.12 8.17 3.47
CA TYR A 94 -44.78 6.78 3.12
C TYR A 94 -44.26 6.66 1.68
N SER A 95 -44.84 7.39 0.71
CA SER A 95 -44.31 7.39 -0.65
C SER A 95 -42.89 7.98 -0.71
N GLU A 96 -42.64 9.09 -0.01
CA GLU A 96 -41.31 9.71 0.06
C GLU A 96 -40.27 8.75 0.67
N ILE A 97 -40.62 8.02 1.72
CA ILE A 97 -39.74 7.01 2.34
C ILE A 97 -39.42 5.88 1.34
N ILE A 98 -40.41 5.42 0.57
CA ILE A 98 -40.21 4.38 -0.44
C ILE A 98 -39.27 4.89 -1.55
N ASP A 99 -39.48 6.11 -2.03
CA ASP A 99 -38.65 6.71 -3.08
C ASP A 99 -37.20 6.90 -2.62
N GLN A 100 -36.99 7.39 -1.39
CA GLN A 100 -35.66 7.50 -0.79
C GLN A 100 -34.99 6.13 -0.66
N ARG A 101 -35.74 5.11 -0.21
CA ARG A 101 -35.20 3.75 -0.08
C ARG A 101 -34.81 3.18 -1.44
N ASN A 102 -35.62 3.38 -2.47
CA ASN A 102 -35.32 2.96 -3.84
C ASN A 102 -34.08 3.67 -4.39
N SER A 103 -33.93 4.97 -4.12
CA SER A 103 -32.74 5.73 -4.48
C SER A 103 -31.47 5.15 -3.83
N ILE A 104 -31.51 4.86 -2.52
CA ILE A 104 -30.39 4.24 -1.79
C ILE A 104 -30.04 2.87 -2.36
N ILE A 105 -31.05 2.02 -2.64
CA ILE A 105 -30.84 0.69 -3.23
C ILE A 105 -30.19 0.80 -4.60
N ASN A 106 -30.66 1.71 -5.46
CA ASN A 106 -30.11 1.92 -6.79
C ASN A 106 -28.68 2.45 -6.74
N GLN A 107 -28.37 3.35 -5.80
CA GLN A 107 -27.02 3.84 -5.58
C GLN A 107 -26.09 2.69 -5.16
N LYS A 108 -26.48 1.90 -4.16
CA LYS A 108 -25.68 0.73 -3.73
C LYS A 108 -25.44 -0.27 -4.85
N ARG A 109 -26.45 -0.57 -5.67
CA ARG A 109 -26.28 -1.47 -6.82
C ARG A 109 -25.26 -0.93 -7.83
N ARG A 110 -25.24 0.39 -8.08
CA ARG A 110 -24.24 1.00 -8.97
C ARG A 110 -22.85 0.94 -8.36
N ASP A 111 -22.72 1.20 -7.06
CA ASP A 111 -21.44 1.14 -6.35
C ASP A 111 -20.89 -0.31 -6.35
N ASP A 112 -21.75 -1.30 -6.08
CA ASP A 112 -21.39 -2.72 -6.13
C ASP A 112 -20.91 -3.14 -7.54
N LEU A 113 -21.64 -2.74 -8.59
CA LEU A 113 -21.25 -2.99 -9.98
C LEU A 113 -19.91 -2.30 -10.34
N ASN A 114 -19.68 -1.08 -9.84
CA ASN A 114 -18.42 -0.38 -10.07
C ASN A 114 -17.25 -1.09 -9.39
N ILE A 115 -17.43 -1.58 -8.17
CA ILE A 115 -16.42 -2.36 -7.43
C ILE A 115 -16.14 -3.68 -8.16
N GLU A 116 -17.18 -4.39 -8.61
CA GLU A 116 -17.03 -5.64 -9.36
C GLU A 116 -16.27 -5.42 -10.68
N ASN A 117 -16.60 -4.38 -11.44
CA ASN A 117 -15.88 -4.04 -12.65
C ASN A 117 -14.40 -3.70 -12.38
N GLN A 118 -14.10 -2.94 -11.32
CA GLN A 118 -12.72 -2.64 -10.93
C GLN A 118 -11.93 -3.90 -10.55
N LEU A 119 -12.57 -4.85 -9.86
CA LEU A 119 -11.99 -6.15 -9.53
C LEU A 119 -11.70 -6.97 -10.78
N ILE A 120 -12.66 -7.02 -11.72
CA ILE A 120 -12.49 -7.72 -13.00
C ILE A 120 -11.33 -7.11 -13.80
N ASP A 121 -11.28 -5.78 -13.93
CA ASP A 121 -10.21 -5.09 -14.66
C ASP A 121 -8.83 -5.32 -14.03
N SER A 122 -8.76 -5.30 -12.69
CA SER A 122 -7.53 -5.59 -11.96
C SER A 122 -7.08 -7.04 -12.17
N ALA A 123 -8.00 -8.00 -12.14
CA ALA A 123 -7.70 -9.41 -12.39
C ALA A 123 -7.25 -9.65 -13.84
N GLN A 124 -7.87 -8.95 -14.81
CA GLN A 124 -7.46 -9.03 -16.22
C GLN A 124 -6.04 -8.48 -16.44
N LYS A 125 -5.70 -7.35 -15.81
CA LYS A 125 -4.33 -6.80 -15.87
C LYS A 125 -3.31 -7.76 -15.27
N ALA A 126 -3.59 -8.32 -14.08
CA ALA A 126 -2.71 -9.29 -13.44
C ALA A 126 -2.51 -10.54 -14.31
N LEU A 127 -3.57 -11.05 -14.94
CA LEU A 127 -3.48 -12.19 -15.87
C LEU A 127 -2.64 -11.85 -17.11
N GLN A 128 -2.74 -10.63 -17.63
CA GLN A 128 -1.95 -10.18 -18.77
C GLN A 128 -0.46 -10.07 -18.41
N GLU A 129 -0.13 -9.52 -17.24
CA GLU A 129 1.24 -9.45 -16.72
C GLU A 129 1.83 -10.85 -16.51
N GLU A 130 1.06 -11.78 -15.92
CA GLU A 130 1.49 -13.16 -15.72
C GLU A 130 1.81 -13.85 -17.07
N ARG A 131 0.95 -13.65 -18.08
CA ARG A 131 1.19 -14.17 -19.44
C ARG A 131 2.48 -13.60 -20.05
N GLN A 132 2.75 -12.31 -19.86
CA GLN A 132 3.99 -11.69 -20.34
C GLN A 132 5.22 -12.26 -19.63
N ILE A 133 5.18 -12.40 -18.31
CA ILE A 133 6.27 -13.01 -17.52
C ILE A 133 6.52 -14.45 -17.99
N GLN A 134 5.47 -15.22 -18.24
CA GLN A 134 5.59 -16.59 -18.71
C GLN A 134 6.21 -16.66 -20.12
N GLN A 135 5.85 -15.74 -21.01
CA GLN A 135 6.48 -15.64 -22.34
C GLN A 135 7.96 -15.29 -22.25
N GLN A 136 8.33 -14.31 -21.41
CA GLN A 136 9.73 -13.94 -21.18
C GLN A 136 10.54 -15.11 -20.61
N LYS A 137 9.99 -15.86 -19.64
CA LYS A 137 10.62 -17.08 -19.12
C LYS A 137 10.85 -18.13 -20.21
N LYS A 138 9.88 -18.36 -21.09
CA LYS A 138 10.03 -19.30 -22.21
C LYS A 138 11.11 -18.83 -23.21
N GLN A 139 11.17 -17.53 -23.51
CA GLN A 139 12.21 -16.97 -24.37
C GLN A 139 13.60 -17.12 -23.76
N LEU A 140 13.75 -16.82 -22.46
CA LEU A 140 15.01 -16.99 -21.74
C LEU A 140 15.45 -18.45 -21.71
N GLN A 141 14.54 -19.40 -21.43
CA GLN A 141 14.85 -20.83 -21.50
C GLN A 141 15.33 -21.26 -22.88
N LYS A 142 14.71 -20.74 -23.95
CA LYS A 142 15.15 -21.00 -25.33
C LYS A 142 16.55 -20.44 -25.60
N GLN A 143 16.87 -19.25 -25.09
CA GLN A 143 18.20 -18.66 -25.20
C GLN A 143 19.25 -19.50 -24.47
N ILE A 144 18.98 -19.90 -23.22
CA ILE A 144 19.86 -20.77 -22.43
C ILE A 144 20.12 -22.09 -23.16
N TYR A 145 19.07 -22.72 -23.69
CA TYR A 145 19.21 -23.96 -24.45
C TYR A 145 20.11 -23.79 -25.69
N ASN A 146 19.88 -22.72 -26.47
CA ASN A 146 20.68 -22.43 -27.66
C ASN A 146 22.16 -22.18 -27.30
N GLU A 147 22.42 -21.47 -26.20
CA GLU A 147 23.78 -21.22 -25.71
C GLU A 147 24.47 -22.51 -25.28
N GLN A 148 23.77 -23.39 -24.56
CA GLN A 148 24.29 -24.72 -24.20
C GLN A 148 24.64 -25.57 -25.43
N MET A 149 23.78 -25.55 -26.47
CA MET A 149 24.06 -26.25 -27.72
C MET A 149 25.30 -25.68 -28.42
N LYS A 150 25.46 -24.36 -28.45
CA LYS A 150 26.64 -23.70 -29.02
C LYS A 150 27.93 -24.08 -28.28
N LEU A 151 27.89 -24.05 -26.94
CA LEU A 151 29.03 -24.47 -26.10
C LEU A 151 29.39 -25.95 -26.33
N MET A 152 28.40 -26.82 -26.51
CA MET A 152 28.63 -28.22 -26.83
C MET A 152 29.30 -28.40 -28.19
N GLU A 153 28.88 -27.66 -29.21
CA GLU A 153 29.50 -27.68 -30.54
C GLU A 153 30.94 -27.15 -30.50
N GLU A 154 31.19 -26.05 -29.80
CA GLU A 154 32.53 -25.48 -29.60
C GLU A 154 33.47 -26.49 -28.91
N LYS A 155 32.99 -27.18 -27.87
CA LYS A 155 33.75 -28.24 -27.20
C LYS A 155 34.09 -29.38 -28.16
N LYS A 156 33.12 -29.83 -28.96
CA LYS A 156 33.31 -30.89 -29.95
C LYS A 156 34.32 -30.49 -31.03
N GLN A 157 34.29 -29.23 -31.48
CA GLN A 157 35.28 -28.71 -32.42
C GLN A 157 36.68 -28.65 -31.80
N ARG A 158 36.80 -28.19 -30.56
CA ARG A 158 38.08 -28.16 -29.83
C ARG A 158 38.65 -29.56 -29.65
N GLU A 159 37.83 -30.55 -29.28
CA GLU A 159 38.26 -31.95 -29.19
C GLU A 159 38.76 -32.51 -30.54
N ARG A 160 38.12 -32.15 -31.65
CA ARG A 160 38.60 -32.52 -32.99
C ARG A 160 39.95 -31.89 -33.29
N MET A 161 40.14 -30.61 -32.99
CA MET A 161 41.42 -29.93 -33.20
C MET A 161 42.54 -30.55 -32.34
N ASN A 162 42.26 -30.84 -31.08
CA ASN A 162 43.22 -31.50 -30.19
C ASN A 162 43.63 -32.87 -30.72
N LYS A 163 42.68 -33.70 -31.21
CA LYS A 163 43.01 -34.99 -31.84
C LYS A 163 43.88 -34.85 -33.09
N VAL A 164 43.67 -33.79 -33.87
CA VAL A 164 44.54 -33.51 -35.04
C VAL A 164 45.94 -33.09 -34.58
N GLN A 165 46.04 -32.22 -33.57
CA GLN A 165 47.34 -31.83 -32.99
C GLN A 165 48.10 -33.03 -32.41
N GLU A 166 47.43 -33.91 -31.67
CA GLU A 166 48.04 -35.14 -31.14
C GLU A 166 48.58 -36.03 -32.26
N ARG A 167 47.83 -36.19 -33.37
CA ARG A 167 48.30 -36.94 -34.54
C ARG A 167 49.53 -36.31 -35.17
N ILE A 168 49.55 -34.98 -35.32
CA ILE A 168 50.70 -34.26 -35.87
C ILE A 168 51.92 -34.42 -34.96
N LEU A 169 51.75 -34.29 -33.65
CA LEU A 169 52.83 -34.48 -32.68
C LEU A 169 53.39 -35.90 -32.71
N PHE A 170 52.52 -36.91 -32.78
CA PHE A 170 52.95 -38.30 -32.89
C PHE A 170 53.71 -38.56 -34.20
N GLN A 171 53.24 -37.99 -35.31
CA GLN A 171 53.93 -38.10 -36.60
C GLN A 171 55.30 -37.42 -36.58
N ASP A 172 55.40 -36.21 -36.01
CA ASP A 172 56.66 -35.47 -35.87
C ASP A 172 57.66 -36.23 -34.97
N GLN A 173 57.18 -36.85 -33.90
CA GLN A 173 57.99 -37.71 -33.04
C GLN A 173 58.51 -38.94 -33.80
N ALA A 174 57.66 -39.61 -34.59
CA ALA A 174 58.07 -40.74 -35.40
C ALA A 174 59.13 -40.37 -36.46
N ILE A 175 58.99 -39.19 -37.09
CA ILE A 175 60.00 -38.68 -38.04
C ILE A 175 61.33 -38.43 -37.31
N LYS A 176 61.32 -37.77 -36.16
CA LYS A 176 62.53 -37.51 -35.36
C LYS A 176 63.21 -38.80 -34.91
N ASP A 177 62.45 -39.80 -34.48
CA ASP A 177 63.00 -41.09 -34.09
C ASP A 177 63.59 -41.83 -35.30
N GLN A 178 62.95 -41.74 -36.47
CA GLN A 178 63.50 -42.28 -37.72
C GLN A 178 64.81 -41.57 -38.11
N GLU A 179 64.87 -40.23 -38.04
CA GLU A 179 66.10 -39.46 -38.28
C GLU A 179 67.21 -39.85 -37.30
N ARG A 180 66.88 -40.05 -36.02
CA ARG A 180 67.83 -40.50 -35.01
C ARG A 180 68.38 -41.89 -35.33
N ILE A 181 67.53 -42.83 -35.76
CA ILE A 181 67.95 -44.17 -36.17
C ILE A 181 68.90 -44.07 -37.37
N LEU A 182 68.54 -43.30 -38.39
CA LEU A 182 69.40 -43.08 -39.56
C LEU A 182 70.76 -42.48 -39.18
N GLN A 183 70.79 -41.49 -38.29
CA GLN A 183 72.03 -40.91 -37.78
C GLN A 183 72.86 -41.93 -37.00
N GLN A 184 72.23 -42.80 -36.20
CA GLN A 184 72.93 -43.89 -35.51
C GLN A 184 73.52 -44.88 -36.52
N GLU A 185 72.77 -45.29 -37.54
CA GLU A 185 73.28 -46.16 -38.61
C GLU A 185 74.46 -45.53 -39.36
N GLU A 186 74.39 -44.24 -39.70
CA GLU A 186 75.51 -43.51 -40.28
C GLU A 186 76.73 -43.46 -39.34
N ASN A 187 76.50 -43.24 -38.05
CA ASN A 187 77.56 -43.23 -37.04
C ASN A 187 78.21 -44.61 -36.91
N TYR A 188 77.44 -45.69 -36.94
CA TYR A 188 77.96 -47.06 -36.98
C TYR A 188 78.77 -47.31 -38.25
N LYS A 189 78.28 -46.89 -39.43
CA LYS A 189 79.04 -46.98 -40.70
C LYS A 189 80.37 -46.24 -40.60
N LYS A 190 80.35 -44.99 -40.12
CA LYS A 190 81.57 -44.19 -39.89
C LYS A 190 82.50 -44.85 -38.87
N TYR A 191 81.96 -45.45 -37.81
CA TYR A 191 82.76 -46.16 -36.81
C TYR A 191 83.49 -47.36 -37.41
N TYR A 192 82.79 -48.23 -38.16
CA TYR A 192 83.41 -49.37 -38.82
C TYR A 192 84.41 -48.94 -39.89
N GLN A 193 84.11 -47.86 -40.63
CA GLN A 193 85.07 -47.28 -41.57
C GLN A 193 86.34 -46.79 -40.84
N ARG A 194 86.19 -46.03 -39.75
CA ARG A 194 87.33 -45.59 -38.93
C ARG A 194 88.09 -46.75 -38.31
N LEU A 195 87.43 -47.84 -37.95
CA LEU A 195 88.10 -49.06 -37.47
C LEU A 195 88.97 -49.67 -38.58
N ALA A 196 88.45 -49.75 -39.80
CA ALA A 196 89.21 -50.22 -40.96
C ALA A 196 90.41 -49.30 -41.24
N GLU A 197 90.18 -47.98 -41.32
CA GLU A 197 91.23 -46.96 -41.46
C GLU A 197 92.25 -47.00 -40.31
N ARG A 198 91.81 -47.26 -39.08
CA ARG A 198 92.71 -47.40 -37.92
C ARG A 198 93.55 -48.66 -38.02
N SER A 199 92.98 -49.77 -38.51
CA SER A 199 93.75 -51.00 -38.76
C SER A 199 94.83 -50.74 -39.81
N GLU A 200 94.49 -50.06 -40.90
CA GLU A 200 95.42 -49.64 -41.94
C GLU A 200 96.47 -48.66 -41.40
N HIS A 201 96.05 -47.63 -40.66
CA HIS A 201 96.94 -46.65 -40.06
C HIS A 201 97.86 -47.25 -38.99
N LEU A 202 97.39 -48.22 -38.20
CA LEU A 202 98.23 -48.95 -37.26
C LEU A 202 99.26 -49.79 -38.01
N GLN A 203 98.90 -50.45 -39.10
CA GLN A 203 99.88 -51.13 -39.97
C GLN A 203 100.91 -50.14 -40.53
N ASP A 204 100.47 -48.96 -40.97
CA ASP A 204 101.35 -47.89 -41.44
C ASP A 204 102.23 -47.30 -40.33
N ILE A 205 101.72 -47.12 -39.11
CA ILE A 205 102.49 -46.69 -37.94
C ILE A 205 103.48 -47.79 -37.56
N TYR A 206 103.10 -49.07 -37.56
CA TYR A 206 104.03 -50.16 -37.31
C TYR A 206 105.16 -50.15 -38.35
N ARG A 207 104.86 -49.91 -39.63
CA ARG A 207 105.88 -49.71 -40.68
C ARG A 207 106.74 -48.48 -40.40
N LYS A 208 106.14 -47.30 -40.20
CA LYS A 208 106.85 -46.04 -39.95
C LYS A 208 107.61 -45.98 -38.62
N ASN A 209 107.17 -46.65 -37.57
CA ASN A 209 107.88 -46.72 -36.30
C ASN A 209 109.08 -47.68 -36.37
N VAL A 210 109.06 -48.64 -37.31
CA VAL A 210 110.21 -49.46 -37.66
C VAL A 210 111.21 -48.64 -38.49
N ASP A 211 110.72 -47.76 -39.37
CA ASP A 211 111.55 -46.99 -40.30
C ASP A 211 112.06 -45.63 -39.76
N ASP A 212 111.30 -44.90 -38.92
CA ASP A 212 111.67 -43.59 -38.33
C ASP A 212 110.90 -43.24 -37.02
N PRO A 213 111.42 -43.62 -35.83
CA PRO A 213 110.72 -43.47 -34.55
C PRO A 213 110.65 -42.03 -34.00
N LYS A 214 111.47 -41.08 -34.50
CA LYS A 214 111.55 -39.72 -33.93
C LYS A 214 110.34 -38.86 -34.32
N SER A 215 109.87 -38.97 -35.56
CA SER A 215 108.70 -38.24 -36.06
C SER A 215 107.39 -38.64 -35.35
N SER A 216 107.30 -39.90 -34.92
CA SER A 216 106.12 -40.46 -34.25
C SER A 216 105.91 -39.89 -32.84
N LEU A 217 107.00 -39.68 -32.11
CA LEU A 217 106.97 -39.06 -30.77
C LEU A 217 106.52 -37.59 -30.83
N ASP A 218 106.99 -36.82 -31.81
CA ASP A 218 106.59 -35.42 -32.00
C ASP A 218 105.10 -35.29 -32.34
N TYR A 219 104.54 -36.23 -33.10
CA TYR A 219 103.10 -36.27 -33.39
C TYR A 219 102.24 -36.50 -32.14
N ILE A 220 102.66 -37.42 -31.26
CA ILE A 220 101.94 -37.74 -30.01
C ILE A 220 101.93 -36.53 -29.07
N ILE A 221 103.07 -35.85 -28.91
CA ILE A 221 103.20 -34.68 -28.03
C ILE A 221 102.30 -33.53 -28.52
N ASN A 222 102.34 -33.23 -29.82
CA ASN A 222 101.51 -32.15 -30.40
C ASN A 222 100.01 -32.44 -30.27
N ARG A 223 99.59 -33.70 -30.38
CA ARG A 223 98.20 -34.10 -30.18
C ARG A 223 97.72 -33.85 -28.75
N GLN A 224 98.53 -34.20 -27.74
CA GLN A 224 98.18 -33.99 -26.34
C GLN A 224 98.07 -32.50 -25.98
N ILE A 225 98.92 -31.64 -26.55
CA ILE A 225 98.85 -30.19 -26.36
C ILE A 225 97.53 -29.64 -26.93
N LYS A 226 97.13 -30.09 -28.12
CA LYS A 226 95.89 -29.66 -28.76
C LYS A 226 94.64 -30.06 -27.95
N GLU A 227 94.57 -31.30 -27.48
CA GLU A 227 93.45 -31.79 -26.66
C GLU A 227 93.29 -31.02 -25.35
N LYS A 228 94.39 -30.55 -24.74
CA LYS A 228 94.33 -29.73 -23.53
C LYS A 228 93.76 -28.33 -23.82
N MET A 229 94.17 -27.74 -24.94
CA MET A 229 93.69 -26.40 -25.36
C MET A 229 92.19 -26.41 -25.69
N ASP A 230 91.71 -27.47 -26.35
CA ASP A 230 90.30 -27.62 -26.71
C ASP A 230 89.40 -27.78 -25.47
N ARG A 231 89.84 -28.51 -24.43
CA ARG A 231 89.09 -28.62 -23.16
C ARG A 231 88.94 -27.29 -22.44
N GLU A 232 90.03 -26.51 -22.35
CA GLU A 232 89.99 -25.19 -21.69
C GLU A 232 89.00 -24.24 -22.40
N GLN A 233 88.87 -24.33 -23.73
CA GLN A 233 87.87 -23.54 -24.48
C GLN A 233 86.42 -24.00 -24.22
N GLU A 234 86.17 -25.30 -24.11
CA GLU A 234 84.83 -25.81 -23.81
C GLU A 234 84.35 -25.44 -22.40
N GLU A 235 85.24 -25.48 -21.41
CA GLU A 235 84.93 -25.04 -20.05
C GLU A 235 84.56 -23.55 -20.00
N LEU A 236 85.32 -22.70 -20.70
CA LEU A 236 85.04 -21.26 -20.82
C LEU A 236 83.69 -20.98 -21.49
N LYS A 237 83.35 -21.71 -22.56
CA LYS A 237 82.05 -21.60 -23.24
C LYS A 237 80.90 -22.01 -22.30
N THR A 238 81.07 -23.12 -21.59
CA THR A 238 80.06 -23.64 -20.66
C THR A 238 79.80 -22.65 -19.52
N LYS A 239 80.86 -22.06 -18.96
CA LYS A 239 80.74 -21.04 -17.91
C LYS A 239 79.97 -19.81 -18.38
N ARG A 240 80.28 -19.28 -19.58
CA ARG A 240 79.55 -18.14 -20.16
C ARG A 240 78.07 -18.44 -20.43
N GLN A 241 77.76 -19.67 -20.87
CA GLN A 241 76.38 -20.07 -21.11
C GLN A 241 75.57 -20.16 -19.81
N ASN A 242 76.17 -20.68 -18.74
CA ASN A 242 75.53 -20.75 -17.43
C ASN A 242 75.24 -19.36 -16.86
N ASP A 243 76.18 -18.41 -16.97
CA ASP A 243 75.96 -17.02 -16.53
C ASP A 243 74.82 -16.35 -17.30
N LYS A 244 74.73 -16.60 -18.62
CA LYS A 244 73.62 -16.10 -19.44
C LYS A 244 72.26 -16.67 -19.00
N ASN A 245 72.19 -17.99 -18.79
CA ASN A 245 70.96 -18.64 -18.33
C ASN A 245 70.50 -18.10 -16.97
N LEU A 246 71.44 -17.86 -16.05
CA LEU A 246 71.14 -17.30 -14.73
C LEU A 246 70.56 -15.88 -14.84
N LYS A 247 71.13 -15.04 -15.72
CA LYS A 247 70.63 -13.70 -15.99
C LYS A 247 69.21 -13.70 -16.58
N ASP A 248 68.94 -14.61 -17.51
CA ASP A 248 67.63 -14.72 -18.15
C ASP A 248 66.55 -15.20 -17.15
N GLN A 249 66.89 -16.14 -16.25
CA GLN A 249 66.00 -16.57 -15.16
C GLN A 249 65.65 -15.41 -14.20
N TYR A 250 66.64 -14.59 -13.85
CA TYR A 250 66.43 -13.42 -13.00
C TYR A 250 65.50 -12.39 -13.66
N LEU A 251 65.71 -12.08 -14.94
CA LEU A 251 64.87 -11.15 -15.70
C LEU A 251 63.43 -11.65 -15.84
N ASN A 252 63.24 -12.94 -16.11
CA ASN A 252 61.91 -13.54 -16.19
C ASN A 252 61.17 -13.45 -14.84
N THR A 253 61.85 -13.77 -13.74
CA THR A 253 61.27 -13.70 -12.39
C THR A 253 60.83 -12.27 -12.05
N LEU A 254 61.68 -11.28 -12.35
CA LEU A 254 61.36 -9.87 -12.15
C LEU A 254 60.15 -9.43 -12.98
N SER A 255 60.06 -9.88 -14.24
CA SER A 255 58.93 -9.56 -15.11
C SER A 255 57.59 -10.10 -14.59
N LEU A 256 57.62 -11.30 -13.97
CA LEU A 256 56.43 -11.93 -13.40
C LEU A 256 55.92 -11.15 -12.19
N GLN A 257 56.83 -10.73 -11.30
CA GLN A 257 56.49 -9.92 -10.12
C GLN A 257 55.90 -8.57 -10.49
N LEU A 258 56.39 -7.94 -11.56
CA LEU A 258 55.83 -6.68 -12.05
C LEU A 258 54.40 -6.87 -12.59
N LYS A 259 54.16 -7.94 -13.35
CA LYS A 259 52.81 -8.28 -13.85
C LYS A 259 51.82 -8.54 -12.72
N GLU A 260 52.20 -9.33 -11.72
CA GLU A 260 51.33 -9.59 -10.55
C GLU A 260 51.00 -8.31 -9.77
N LYS A 261 51.96 -7.39 -9.64
CA LYS A 261 51.73 -6.10 -8.96
C LYS A 261 50.75 -5.22 -9.75
N GLU A 262 50.85 -5.22 -11.07
CA GLU A 262 49.95 -4.46 -11.94
C GLU A 262 48.52 -5.04 -11.93
N GLU A 263 48.40 -6.37 -11.93
CA GLU A 263 47.11 -7.06 -11.86
C GLU A 263 46.41 -6.81 -10.51
N LYS A 264 47.17 -6.84 -9.39
CA LYS A 264 46.64 -6.46 -8.08
C LYS A 264 46.12 -5.03 -8.04
N ARG A 265 46.79 -4.08 -8.69
CA ARG A 265 46.30 -2.70 -8.81
C ARG A 265 45.01 -2.63 -9.62
N LYS A 266 44.93 -3.29 -10.77
CA LYS A 266 43.71 -3.32 -11.60
C LYS A 266 42.52 -3.91 -10.85
N ASN A 267 42.72 -4.96 -10.06
CA ASN A 267 41.66 -5.56 -9.25
C ASN A 267 41.20 -4.63 -8.12
N GLN A 268 42.10 -3.90 -7.47
CA GLN A 268 41.72 -2.89 -6.48
C GLN A 268 40.92 -1.74 -7.09
N ASP A 269 41.33 -1.24 -8.25
CA ASP A 269 40.63 -0.17 -8.95
C ASP A 269 39.21 -0.62 -9.39
N MET A 270 39.08 -1.85 -9.87
CA MET A 270 37.79 -2.45 -10.24
C MET A 270 36.86 -2.59 -9.03
N GLN A 271 37.37 -3.05 -7.89
CA GLN A 271 36.59 -3.21 -6.66
C GLN A 271 36.15 -1.85 -6.10
N ALA A 272 37.01 -0.83 -6.17
CA ALA A 272 36.65 0.53 -5.80
C ALA A 272 35.54 1.11 -6.69
N ALA A 273 35.60 0.86 -8.01
CA ALA A 273 34.57 1.29 -8.95
C ALA A 273 33.22 0.59 -8.71
N GLN A 274 33.23 -0.72 -8.41
CA GLN A 274 32.03 -1.47 -8.05
C GLN A 274 31.38 -0.93 -6.77
N ASN A 275 32.17 -0.72 -5.71
CA ASN A 275 31.67 -0.13 -4.46
C ASN A 275 31.05 1.26 -4.67
N GLN A 276 31.65 2.10 -5.52
CA GLN A 276 31.06 3.41 -5.84
C GLN A 276 29.71 3.30 -6.57
N GLN A 277 29.57 2.33 -7.47
CA GLN A 277 28.29 2.08 -8.15
C GLN A 277 27.22 1.57 -7.19
N GLU A 278 27.58 0.67 -6.27
CA GLU A 278 26.66 0.18 -5.24
C GLU A 278 26.18 1.31 -4.31
N ILE A 279 27.09 2.18 -3.86
CA ILE A 279 26.74 3.35 -3.05
C ILE A 279 25.80 4.29 -3.81
N ARG A 280 26.02 4.52 -5.11
CA ARG A 280 25.12 5.35 -5.93
C ARG A 280 23.74 4.72 -6.06
N LYS A 281 23.64 3.42 -6.36
CA LYS A 281 22.37 2.70 -6.44
C LYS A 281 21.61 2.72 -5.11
N ALA A 282 22.31 2.54 -3.99
CA ALA A 282 21.70 2.63 -2.66
C ALA A 282 21.18 4.04 -2.35
N ALA A 283 21.92 5.08 -2.74
CA ALA A 283 21.50 6.47 -2.57
C ALA A 283 20.28 6.82 -3.44
N GLU A 284 20.23 6.34 -4.69
CA GLU A 284 19.07 6.49 -5.58
C GLU A 284 17.83 5.80 -4.99
N SER A 285 17.97 4.54 -4.55
CA SER A 285 16.88 3.78 -3.91
C SER A 285 16.35 4.48 -2.65
N PHE A 286 17.23 5.04 -1.82
CA PHE A 286 16.83 5.77 -0.61
C PHE A 286 16.05 7.05 -0.95
N ASN A 287 16.46 7.76 -2.01
CA ASN A 287 15.79 8.97 -2.45
C ASN A 287 14.39 8.67 -3.02
N ASP A 288 14.24 7.57 -3.76
CA ASP A 288 12.95 7.10 -4.27
C ASP A 288 12.00 6.69 -3.14
N GLU A 289 12.51 6.00 -2.10
CA GLU A 289 11.73 5.63 -0.92
C GLU A 289 11.24 6.88 -0.15
N GLN A 290 12.12 7.87 0.05
CA GLN A 290 11.77 9.17 0.61
C GLN A 290 10.69 9.90 -0.21
N GLN A 291 10.78 9.87 -1.55
CA GLN A 291 9.75 10.47 -2.40
C GLN A 291 8.41 9.75 -2.28
N GLN A 292 8.40 8.40 -2.24
CA GLN A 292 7.19 7.63 -2.02
C GLN A 292 6.56 7.94 -0.65
N GLU A 293 7.35 8.04 0.41
CA GLU A 293 6.86 8.39 1.74
C GLU A 293 6.24 9.80 1.77
N ARG A 294 6.86 10.78 1.09
CA ARG A 294 6.29 12.12 0.92
C ARG A 294 4.97 12.11 0.12
N ARG A 295 4.84 11.25 -0.89
CA ARG A 295 3.58 11.07 -1.64
C ARG A 295 2.49 10.48 -0.74
N LYS A 296 2.81 9.41 -0.01
CA LYS A 296 1.88 8.79 0.97
C LYS A 296 1.42 9.79 2.03
N LYS A 297 2.32 10.62 2.58
CA LYS A 297 1.96 11.68 3.53
C LYS A 297 1.02 12.73 2.93
N ARG A 298 1.24 13.15 1.68
CA ARG A 298 0.34 14.07 0.96
C ARG A 298 -1.03 13.45 0.70
N GLU A 299 -1.09 12.20 0.25
CA GLU A 299 -2.35 11.47 0.05
C GLU A 299 -3.12 11.32 1.37
N PHE A 300 -2.42 11.00 2.46
CA PHE A 300 -3.03 10.89 3.78
C PHE A 300 -3.62 12.23 4.25
N GLN A 301 -2.87 13.33 4.08
CA GLN A 301 -3.39 14.67 4.37
C GLN A 301 -4.59 15.02 3.49
N SER A 302 -4.56 14.75 2.19
CA SER A 302 -5.70 14.98 1.29
C SER A 302 -6.94 14.22 1.75
N LYS A 303 -6.80 12.92 2.04
CA LYS A 303 -7.91 12.10 2.56
C LYS A 303 -8.46 12.61 3.89
N TYR A 304 -7.60 13.11 4.76
CA TYR A 304 -8.00 13.71 6.03
C TYR A 304 -8.79 15.02 5.81
N TYR A 305 -8.35 15.89 4.90
CA TYR A 305 -9.09 17.11 4.55
C TYR A 305 -10.43 16.81 3.85
N ASP A 306 -10.48 15.82 2.97
CA ASP A 306 -11.73 15.37 2.33
C ASP A 306 -12.71 14.79 3.37
N GLN A 307 -12.21 14.08 4.40
CA GLN A 307 -13.04 13.60 5.51
C GLN A 307 -13.57 14.75 6.37
N LEU A 308 -12.76 15.78 6.63
CA LEU A 308 -13.21 16.97 7.36
C LEU A 308 -14.20 17.80 6.55
N SER A 309 -14.03 17.92 5.22
CA SER A 309 -15.01 18.61 4.37
C SER A 309 -16.31 17.81 4.25
N GLY A 310 -16.26 16.48 4.32
CA GLY A 310 -17.43 15.60 4.38
C GLY A 310 -18.21 15.69 5.70
N LEU A 311 -17.57 16.13 6.79
CA LEU A 311 -18.20 16.38 8.09
C LEU A 311 -18.76 17.81 8.22
N GLY A 312 -18.49 18.70 7.27
CA GLY A 312 -18.89 20.10 7.26
C GLY A 312 -20.05 20.40 6.32
N ASN A 313 -21.19 19.72 6.46
CA ASN A 313 -22.45 20.16 5.86
C ASN A 313 -23.48 20.45 6.95
N GLY A 314 -23.35 21.64 7.53
CA GLY A 314 -24.28 22.23 8.47
C GLY A 314 -23.98 23.71 8.67
N GLN A 315 -24.61 24.55 7.84
CA GLN A 315 -24.91 25.98 8.05
C GLN A 315 -23.72 26.91 8.40
N ASN A 316 -23.29 27.72 7.43
CA ASN A 316 -23.54 29.18 7.38
C ASN A 316 -22.71 29.85 6.28
N GLN A 317 -23.32 30.86 5.66
CA GLN A 317 -22.66 31.82 4.77
C GLN A 317 -21.81 32.81 5.60
N GLN A 318 -20.91 33.52 4.91
CA GLN A 318 -20.02 34.60 5.39
C GLN A 318 -18.81 34.06 6.18
N ASP A 319 -17.55 34.31 5.80
CA ASP A 319 -16.95 35.57 5.40
C ASP A 319 -15.79 35.39 4.41
N LYS A 320 -15.65 36.41 3.56
CA LYS A 320 -14.37 36.75 2.92
C LYS A 320 -13.41 37.26 4.01
N ILE A 321 -12.11 37.13 3.74
CA ILE A 321 -10.96 37.72 4.46
C ILE A 321 -10.49 36.85 5.63
N ILE A 322 -9.33 36.19 5.44
CA ILE A 322 -8.05 36.47 6.12
C ILE A 322 -6.96 35.91 5.19
N ASP A 323 -6.56 36.72 4.22
CA ASP A 323 -5.16 36.72 3.79
C ASP A 323 -4.38 37.50 4.86
N ASN A 324 -3.17 37.05 5.20
CA ASN A 324 -2.26 37.56 6.23
C ASN A 324 -2.58 37.18 7.70
N VAL A 325 -2.20 35.96 8.08
CA VAL A 325 -1.52 35.75 9.36
C VAL A 325 -0.16 35.14 9.06
N SER A 326 0.88 35.95 9.23
CA SER A 326 2.26 35.52 9.35
C SER A 326 2.34 34.41 10.41
N LEU A 327 2.41 33.16 9.97
CA LEU A 327 2.81 32.05 10.81
C LEU A 327 4.29 32.26 11.15
N SER A 328 4.52 32.91 12.27
CA SER A 328 5.79 32.96 12.97
C SER A 328 6.38 31.55 13.01
N GLN A 329 7.63 31.45 12.57
CA GLN A 329 8.45 30.24 12.67
C GLN A 329 8.42 29.74 14.11
N SER A 330 7.56 28.74 14.37
CA SER A 330 7.73 27.91 15.55
C SER A 330 8.98 27.09 15.31
N GLN A 331 10.10 27.53 15.89
CA GLN A 331 11.26 26.68 16.06
C GLN A 331 10.79 25.44 16.84
N VAL A 332 10.60 24.35 16.12
CA VAL A 332 10.34 23.04 16.69
C VAL A 332 11.58 22.68 17.50
N TYR A 333 11.48 22.85 18.81
CA TYR A 333 12.47 22.38 19.76
C TYR A 333 12.62 20.87 19.56
N ASN A 334 13.73 20.47 18.95
CA ASN A 334 14.05 19.07 18.73
C ASN A 334 14.93 18.59 19.89
N PRO A 335 14.41 17.78 20.83
CA PRO A 335 15.15 17.34 22.01
C PRO A 335 16.36 16.46 21.67
N LEU A 336 16.50 16.02 20.40
CA LEU A 336 17.65 15.26 19.92
C LEU A 336 18.81 16.14 19.43
N THR A 337 18.54 17.40 19.04
CA THR A 337 19.56 18.31 18.49
C THR A 337 19.79 19.55 19.32
N ASN A 338 18.92 19.86 20.30
CA ASN A 338 19.10 21.02 21.17
C ASN A 338 18.59 20.74 22.61
N PRO A 339 19.32 19.98 23.43
CA PRO A 339 18.84 19.55 24.74
C PRO A 339 18.88 20.67 25.79
N ASN A 340 17.89 20.65 26.69
CA ASN A 340 17.72 21.63 27.76
C ASN A 340 18.87 21.47 28.79
N PRO A 341 19.63 22.53 29.13
CA PRO A 341 20.79 22.42 30.01
C PRO A 341 20.48 21.89 31.43
N ASN A 342 19.20 21.87 31.83
CA ASN A 342 18.77 21.40 33.16
C ASN A 342 18.23 19.96 33.18
N GLN A 343 18.29 19.20 32.08
CA GLN A 343 17.87 17.79 32.05
C GLN A 343 19.06 16.85 31.90
N ILE A 344 19.24 15.96 32.88
CA ILE A 344 20.24 14.88 32.83
C ILE A 344 19.90 13.97 31.65
N GLN A 345 20.75 13.97 30.63
CA GLN A 345 20.57 13.15 29.44
C GLN A 345 20.99 11.70 29.70
N ASN A 346 20.20 10.77 29.16
CA ASN A 346 20.44 9.35 29.27
C ASN A 346 21.70 8.94 28.46
N PRO A 347 22.76 8.41 29.09
CA PRO A 347 24.05 8.16 28.45
C PRO A 347 24.01 7.12 27.32
N TYR A 348 22.98 6.28 27.26
CA TYR A 348 22.83 5.27 26.20
C TYR A 348 22.46 5.87 24.84
N ILE A 349 21.79 7.03 24.81
CA ILE A 349 21.40 7.72 23.55
C ILE A 349 22.62 8.39 22.91
N LEU A 350 23.48 9.02 23.72
CA LEU A 350 24.72 9.67 23.26
C LEU A 350 25.71 8.68 22.62
N ARG A 351 25.68 7.41 23.06
CA ARG A 351 26.53 6.35 22.51
C ARG A 351 26.06 5.88 21.12
N GLN A 352 24.76 5.91 20.84
CA GLN A 352 24.21 5.53 19.52
C GLN A 352 24.39 6.62 18.47
N LEU A 353 24.40 7.89 18.89
CA LEU A 353 24.61 9.04 18.00
C LEU A 353 26.10 9.34 17.71
N GLY A 354 27.03 8.56 18.29
CA GLY A 354 28.46 8.69 18.00
C GLY A 354 29.11 9.99 18.50
N LEU A 355 28.47 10.71 19.42
CA LEU A 355 28.92 12.02 19.90
C LEU A 355 29.93 11.97 21.06
N ASN A 356 30.23 10.78 21.60
CA ASN A 356 31.34 10.60 22.54
C ASN A 356 32.66 10.35 21.79
N LYS A 357 33.34 11.43 21.41
CA LYS A 357 34.78 11.41 21.14
C LYS A 357 35.53 11.91 22.37
N SER A 358 35.80 11.00 23.31
CA SER A 358 36.87 11.15 24.29
C SER A 358 37.32 9.77 24.80
N ASN A 359 38.46 9.36 24.25
CA ASN A 359 39.55 8.53 24.78
C ASN A 359 39.27 7.22 25.57
N HIS A 360 39.94 6.17 25.04
CA HIS A 360 40.61 5.09 25.75
C HIS A 360 39.75 4.07 26.54
N ILE A 361 39.64 2.83 26.02
CA ILE A 361 40.26 1.61 26.57
C ILE A 361 39.63 0.33 25.96
N GLN A 362 40.52 -0.53 25.44
CA GLN A 362 40.51 -2.00 25.29
C GLN A 362 39.39 -2.75 24.52
N SER A 363 39.86 -3.40 23.44
CA SER A 363 39.55 -4.74 22.88
C SER A 363 38.18 -5.40 23.13
N PRO A 364 37.50 -5.94 22.09
CA PRO A 364 36.30 -6.72 22.29
C PRO A 364 36.64 -8.15 22.74
N HIS A 365 36.29 -8.48 23.98
CA HIS A 365 36.01 -9.86 24.37
C HIS A 365 34.67 -10.31 23.76
N GLN A 366 34.69 -11.53 23.24
CA GLN A 366 33.60 -12.42 22.89
C GLN A 366 32.22 -12.02 23.44
N SER A 367 31.26 -11.77 22.53
CA SER A 367 29.83 -11.90 22.82
C SER A 367 29.30 -13.05 21.97
N GLN A 368 29.20 -14.23 22.59
CA GLN A 368 28.44 -15.35 22.05
C GLN A 368 26.97 -14.94 21.90
N SER A 369 26.44 -15.13 20.69
CA SER A 369 25.03 -14.97 20.37
C SER A 369 24.18 -15.95 21.19
N LYS A 370 23.31 -15.42 22.04
CA LYS A 370 22.33 -16.16 22.85
C LYS A 370 21.02 -16.40 22.09
N LEU A 371 21.12 -16.72 20.80
CA LEU A 371 19.97 -16.86 19.89
C LEU A 371 19.99 -18.13 19.04
N ALA A 372 20.74 -19.15 19.47
CA ALA A 372 20.83 -20.46 18.79
C ALA A 372 20.38 -21.63 19.70
N GLN A 373 19.45 -21.41 20.62
CA GLN A 373 18.97 -22.45 21.54
C GLN A 373 17.46 -22.44 21.77
N LEU A 374 16.69 -22.11 20.72
CA LEU A 374 15.24 -22.24 20.72
C LEU A 374 14.79 -22.96 19.43
N GLY A 375 15.19 -24.22 19.28
CA GLY A 375 14.89 -24.98 18.06
C GLY A 375 15.00 -26.50 18.16
N GLN A 376 15.10 -27.07 19.37
CA GLN A 376 14.99 -28.51 19.55
C GLN A 376 13.97 -28.83 20.63
N SER A 377 12.70 -28.72 20.26
CA SER A 377 11.63 -29.48 20.89
C SER A 377 11.30 -30.66 19.98
N SER A 378 11.70 -31.85 20.42
CA SER A 378 10.88 -33.06 20.47
C SER A 378 9.69 -33.08 19.51
N LEU A 379 9.74 -33.95 18.51
CA LEU A 379 8.66 -34.85 18.09
C LEU A 379 9.13 -35.57 16.81
N PHE A 380 9.51 -36.84 16.92
CA PHE A 380 9.06 -37.99 16.13
C PHE A 380 9.97 -39.18 16.45
N LYS A 381 9.32 -40.31 16.73
CA LYS A 381 9.89 -41.59 17.18
C LYS A 381 10.81 -42.22 16.15
#